data_AF-A0AAF3FJ00-F1
#
_entry.id   AF-A0AAF3FJ00-F1
#
_cell.length_a   1.000
_cell.length_b   1.000
_cell.length_c   1.000
_cell.angle_alpha   90.00
_cell.angle_beta   90.00
_cell.angle_gamma   90.00
#
_symmetry.space_group_name_H-M   'P 1'
#
loop_
_entity.id
_entity.type
_entity.pdbx_description
1 polymer ?
#
loop_
_entity_poly.entity_id
_entity_poly.type
_entity_poly.pdbx_seq_one_letter_code
_entity_poly.pdbx_strand_id
1 'polypeptide(L)'
;MAELATILASILGDPPEKQLRMAFEWGEGRDGLIAYIVYTTRTFHRNFCHLIVSVELQHSLSQLCRLSLLTYQFGLQKVNGEIQRDLTLIFCSMVRMYTYNVIVGTICMVVVERFCATIFLQDYERRRRIGFDLYHHVSLSLASVFAAYLYTFWGATYTKPFFMLMLLYTLTGIGILYGSFSLLYRNNKARLLMLRKSFEQDKYTLSIRFQLEENMRAFELIRHGIWAHSVGSSLGMLLFCIPFIIFEVGSPEAELSTAAFEALGGIYMTGMQMTMVNAVPGWRRKLQFIFWKVLHPPHNHQVQAKRERQNLEQYKTARNDSEIYFQQLKFMWK
;
A
#
# COMPACT_ATOMS: atom_id res chain seq x y z
N MET A 1 -28.28 -17.03 -1.73
CA MET A 1 -27.37 -18.17 -1.97
C MET A 1 -27.29 -18.53 -3.45
N ALA A 2 -28.40 -18.73 -4.17
CA ALA A 2 -28.40 -19.00 -5.61
C ALA A 2 -27.82 -17.84 -6.46
N GLU A 3 -28.20 -16.58 -6.17
CA GLU A 3 -27.65 -15.40 -6.87
C GLU A 3 -26.14 -15.20 -6.63
N LEU A 4 -25.66 -15.54 -5.42
CA LEU A 4 -24.25 -15.46 -5.04
C LEU A 4 -23.41 -16.49 -5.80
N ALA A 5 -23.98 -17.68 -6.07
CA ALA A 5 -23.36 -18.71 -6.90
C ALA A 5 -23.33 -18.33 -8.39
N THR A 6 -24.36 -17.64 -8.90
CA THR A 6 -24.40 -17.13 -10.28
C THR A 6 -23.39 -16.01 -10.52
N ILE A 7 -23.19 -15.14 -9.53
CA ILE A 7 -22.17 -14.08 -9.53
C ILE A 7 -20.76 -14.69 -9.41
N LEU A 8 -20.55 -15.68 -8.55
CA LEU A 8 -19.28 -16.38 -8.45
C LEU A 8 -18.93 -17.18 -9.73
N ALA A 9 -19.93 -17.76 -10.41
CA ALA A 9 -19.73 -18.45 -11.68
C ALA A 9 -19.35 -17.51 -12.83
N SER A 10 -19.85 -16.27 -12.85
CA SER A 10 -19.43 -15.25 -13.83
C SER A 10 -18.04 -14.67 -13.50
N ILE A 11 -17.68 -14.60 -12.21
CA ILE A 11 -16.35 -14.21 -11.70
C ILE A 11 -15.30 -15.33 -11.85
N LEU A 12 -15.68 -16.57 -12.18
CA LEU A 12 -14.70 -17.64 -12.43
C LEU A 12 -14.44 -17.89 -13.93
N GLY A 13 -15.27 -17.34 -14.83
CA GLY A 13 -15.19 -17.58 -16.28
C GLY A 13 -14.56 -16.47 -17.12
N ASP A 14 -14.51 -15.23 -16.64
CA ASP A 14 -13.96 -14.08 -17.38
C ASP A 14 -12.46 -13.86 -17.08
N PRO A 15 -11.67 -13.30 -18.02
CA PRO A 15 -10.28 -12.98 -17.76
C PRO A 15 -10.18 -11.96 -16.60
N PRO A 16 -9.19 -12.08 -15.69
CA PRO A 16 -9.13 -11.32 -14.43
C PRO A 16 -9.12 -9.80 -14.63
N GLU A 17 -8.71 -9.33 -15.81
CA GLU A 17 -8.68 -7.91 -16.16
C GLU A 17 -10.08 -7.31 -16.44
N LYS A 18 -11.04 -8.15 -16.84
CA LYS A 18 -12.41 -7.75 -17.17
C LYS A 18 -13.32 -7.76 -15.93
N GLN A 19 -13.10 -8.70 -15.01
CA GLN A 19 -13.80 -8.76 -13.72
C GLN A 19 -13.40 -7.64 -12.78
N LEU A 20 -12.12 -7.28 -12.76
CA LEU A 20 -11.65 -6.08 -12.06
C LEU A 20 -12.27 -4.81 -12.65
N ARG A 21 -12.34 -4.68 -13.98
CA ARG A 21 -13.03 -3.55 -14.61
C ARG A 21 -14.51 -3.47 -14.24
N MET A 22 -15.25 -4.58 -14.29
CA MET A 22 -16.67 -4.59 -13.95
C MET A 22 -16.93 -4.32 -12.46
N ALA A 23 -16.11 -4.88 -11.56
CA ALA A 23 -16.19 -4.58 -10.13
C ALA A 23 -15.92 -3.10 -9.80
N PHE A 24 -15.09 -2.42 -10.61
CA PHE A 24 -14.81 -0.98 -10.48
C PHE A 24 -15.80 -0.09 -11.24
N GLU A 25 -16.46 -0.58 -12.29
CA GLU A 25 -17.46 0.19 -13.06
C GLU A 25 -18.84 0.20 -12.41
N TRP A 26 -19.16 -0.78 -11.55
CA TRP A 26 -20.49 -0.95 -10.93
C TRP A 26 -20.53 -0.73 -9.40
N GLY A 27 -19.41 -0.45 -8.73
CA GLY A 27 -19.33 -0.33 -7.29
C GLY A 27 -19.25 1.12 -6.79
N GLU A 28 -20.31 1.60 -6.19
CA GLU A 28 -20.31 2.75 -5.28
C GLU A 28 -19.18 2.59 -4.24
N GLY A 29 -18.18 3.47 -4.28
CA GLY A 29 -17.10 3.47 -3.30
C GLY A 29 -15.94 4.34 -3.74
N ARG A 30 -15.88 5.57 -3.22
CA ARG A 30 -14.68 6.43 -3.30
C ARG A 30 -13.49 5.82 -2.53
N ASP A 31 -13.74 4.75 -1.79
CA ASP A 31 -12.82 3.98 -0.95
C ASP A 31 -11.98 3.02 -1.80
N GLY A 32 -11.10 3.60 -2.61
CA GLY A 32 -10.27 2.86 -3.56
C GLY A 32 -9.75 3.71 -4.72
N LEU A 33 -10.01 5.01 -4.72
CA LEU A 33 -9.52 5.93 -5.75
C LEU A 33 -7.99 5.82 -5.94
N ILE A 34 -7.24 5.72 -4.85
CA ILE A 34 -5.78 5.58 -4.89
C ILE A 34 -5.40 4.21 -5.45
N ALA A 35 -6.02 3.13 -4.98
CA ALA A 35 -5.82 1.80 -5.51
C ALA A 35 -6.09 1.75 -7.03
N TYR A 36 -7.18 2.38 -7.48
CA TYR A 36 -7.51 2.53 -8.90
C TYR A 36 -6.44 3.30 -9.67
N ILE A 37 -5.98 4.45 -9.15
CA ILE A 37 -4.93 5.25 -9.79
C ILE A 37 -3.63 4.45 -9.92
N VAL A 38 -3.21 3.77 -8.85
CA VAL A 38 -2.00 2.95 -8.81
C VAL A 38 -2.09 1.81 -9.81
N TYR A 39 -3.20 1.06 -9.78
CA TYR A 39 -3.43 -0.09 -10.65
C TYR A 39 -3.45 0.29 -12.14
N THR A 40 -4.08 1.41 -12.47
CA THR A 40 -4.29 1.82 -13.86
C THR A 40 -3.11 2.58 -14.47
N THR A 41 -2.26 3.21 -13.66
CA THR A 41 -1.11 3.98 -14.18
C THR A 41 0.11 3.10 -14.42
N ARG A 42 0.20 1.90 -13.80
CA ARG A 42 1.27 0.89 -13.96
C ARG A 42 2.68 1.50 -14.01
N THR A 43 2.97 2.43 -13.11
CA THR A 43 4.23 3.20 -13.12
C THR A 43 5.45 2.41 -12.64
N PHE A 44 5.20 1.36 -11.84
CA PHE A 44 6.22 0.49 -11.27
C PHE A 44 5.88 -0.98 -11.59
N HIS A 45 6.82 -1.88 -11.30
CA HIS A 45 6.59 -3.33 -11.40
C HIS A 45 5.31 -3.78 -10.68
N ARG A 46 4.69 -4.82 -11.24
CA ARG A 46 3.38 -5.34 -10.83
C ARG A 46 3.29 -5.72 -9.36
N ASN A 47 4.31 -6.40 -8.82
CA ASN A 47 4.32 -6.83 -7.41
C ASN A 47 4.28 -5.63 -6.46
N PHE A 48 5.05 -4.58 -6.77
CA PHE A 48 5.04 -3.34 -5.99
C PHE A 48 3.67 -2.66 -6.01
N CYS A 49 3.02 -2.58 -7.18
CA CYS A 49 1.66 -2.05 -7.28
C CYS A 49 0.63 -2.91 -6.53
N HIS A 50 0.75 -4.24 -6.57
CA HIS A 50 -0.14 -5.14 -5.84
C HIS A 50 -0.04 -4.94 -4.32
N LEU A 51 1.17 -4.79 -3.76
CA LEU A 51 1.37 -4.48 -2.34
C LEU A 51 0.64 -3.20 -1.92
N ILE A 52 0.77 -2.13 -2.72
CA ILE A 52 0.10 -0.86 -2.43
C ILE A 52 -1.42 -1.01 -2.50
N VAL A 53 -1.94 -1.61 -3.57
CA VAL A 53 -3.40 -1.82 -3.75
C VAL A 53 -3.98 -2.66 -2.62
N SER A 54 -3.26 -3.70 -2.19
CA SER A 54 -3.68 -4.57 -1.09
C SER A 54 -3.82 -3.84 0.23
N VAL A 55 -2.88 -2.94 0.56
CA VAL A 55 -2.98 -2.11 1.77
C VAL A 55 -4.18 -1.18 1.72
N GLU A 56 -4.43 -0.55 0.57
CA GLU A 56 -5.57 0.35 0.40
C GLU A 56 -6.89 -0.39 0.61
N LEU A 57 -7.05 -1.59 0.04
CA LEU A 57 -8.26 -2.39 0.23
C LEU A 57 -8.47 -2.82 1.69
N GLN A 58 -7.39 -3.23 2.36
CA GLN A 58 -7.44 -3.61 3.77
C GLN A 58 -7.70 -2.41 4.68
N HIS A 59 -7.23 -1.22 4.30
CA HIS A 59 -7.54 0.02 4.99
C HIS A 59 -9.02 0.36 4.88
N SER A 60 -9.62 0.27 3.69
CA SER A 60 -11.07 0.46 3.50
C SER A 60 -11.90 -0.45 4.41
N LEU A 61 -11.51 -1.73 4.52
CA LEU A 61 -12.17 -2.68 5.43
C LEU A 61 -12.08 -2.24 6.90
N SER A 62 -10.91 -1.73 7.34
CA SER A 62 -10.73 -1.21 8.69
C SER A 62 -11.61 0.02 8.99
N GLN A 63 -11.83 0.87 7.98
CA GLN A 63 -12.75 2.02 8.13
C GLN A 63 -14.20 1.57 8.31
N LEU A 64 -14.65 0.53 7.60
CA LEU A 64 -15.97 -0.06 7.83
C LEU A 64 -16.09 -0.59 9.27
N CYS A 65 -15.08 -1.30 9.77
CA CYS A 65 -15.06 -1.72 11.16
C CYS A 65 -15.03 -0.55 12.15
N ARG A 66 -14.38 0.58 11.82
CA ARG A 66 -14.39 1.79 12.65
C ARG A 66 -15.79 2.41 12.73
N LEU A 67 -16.49 2.50 11.61
CA LEU A 67 -17.88 2.97 11.59
C LEU A 67 -18.77 2.08 12.48
N SER A 68 -18.60 0.75 12.39
CA SER A 68 -19.28 -0.19 13.28
C SER A 68 -18.90 -0.05 14.75
N LEU A 69 -17.69 0.39 15.10
CA LEU A 69 -17.32 0.65 16.51
C LEU A 69 -17.86 1.99 17.01
N LEU A 70 -18.02 2.98 16.13
CA LEU A 70 -18.57 4.28 16.49
C LEU A 70 -20.04 4.17 16.93
N THR A 71 -20.81 3.24 16.37
CA THR A 71 -22.20 3.00 16.83
C THR A 71 -22.27 2.55 18.29
N TYR A 72 -21.30 1.77 18.77
CA TYR A 72 -21.17 1.42 20.18
C TYR A 72 -20.73 2.64 21.01
N GLN A 73 -19.76 3.42 20.54
CA GLN A 73 -19.25 4.60 21.25
C GLN A 73 -20.32 5.69 21.44
N PHE A 74 -21.20 5.88 20.45
CA PHE A 74 -22.33 6.80 20.55
C PHE A 74 -23.55 6.21 21.28
N GLY A 75 -23.47 4.97 21.76
CA GLY A 75 -24.57 4.30 22.45
C GLY A 75 -25.77 3.94 21.57
N LEU A 76 -25.60 3.93 20.24
CA LEU A 76 -26.64 3.50 19.29
C LEU A 76 -26.86 1.99 19.35
N GLN A 77 -25.82 1.24 19.68
CA GLN A 77 -25.89 -0.20 20.00
C GLN A 77 -25.55 -0.40 21.47
N LYS A 78 -26.40 -1.15 22.17
CA LYS A 78 -26.18 -1.55 23.56
C LYS A 78 -25.49 -2.91 23.58
N VAL A 79 -24.45 -3.03 24.40
CA VAL A 79 -23.80 -4.31 24.67
C VAL A 79 -24.76 -5.15 25.52
N ASN A 80 -25.25 -6.26 24.97
CA ASN A 80 -26.10 -7.20 25.69
C ASN A 80 -25.23 -8.09 26.59
N GLY A 81 -24.85 -7.57 27.76
CA GLY A 81 -24.05 -8.30 28.77
C GLY A 81 -22.63 -7.77 28.94
N GLU A 82 -21.67 -8.66 29.23
CA GLU A 82 -20.25 -8.30 29.38
C GLU A 82 -19.65 -7.88 28.02
N ILE A 83 -18.94 -6.76 27.98
CA ILE A 83 -18.22 -6.24 26.79
C ILE A 83 -17.31 -7.31 26.16
N GLN A 84 -16.76 -8.20 26.99
CA GLN A 84 -15.90 -9.30 26.59
C GLN A 84 -16.61 -10.44 25.84
N ARG A 85 -17.94 -10.41 25.70
CA ARG A 85 -18.73 -11.42 24.98
C ARG A 85 -19.35 -10.88 23.69
N ASP A 86 -19.20 -9.59 23.41
CA ASP A 86 -19.69 -9.00 22.18
C ASP A 86 -18.76 -9.36 21.01
N LEU A 87 -19.15 -10.37 20.25
CA LEU A 87 -18.41 -10.85 19.09
C LEU A 87 -18.19 -9.76 18.04
N THR A 88 -19.12 -8.81 17.90
CA THR A 88 -19.00 -7.72 16.93
C THR A 88 -17.88 -6.77 17.34
N LEU A 89 -17.83 -6.41 18.62
CA LEU A 89 -16.82 -5.51 19.18
C LEU A 89 -15.43 -6.15 19.10
N ILE A 90 -15.31 -7.43 19.47
CA ILE A 90 -14.06 -8.19 19.40
C ILE A 90 -13.60 -8.31 17.94
N PHE A 91 -14.48 -8.76 17.04
CA PHE A 91 -14.16 -8.93 15.63
C PHE A 91 -13.72 -7.61 14.99
N CYS A 92 -14.48 -6.53 15.16
CA CYS A 92 -14.12 -5.23 14.61
C CYS A 92 -12.80 -4.71 15.19
N SER A 93 -12.55 -4.90 16.49
CA SER A 93 -11.29 -4.50 17.12
C SER A 93 -10.09 -5.31 16.60
N MET A 94 -10.26 -6.63 16.43
CA MET A 94 -9.23 -7.51 15.88
C MET A 94 -8.93 -7.18 14.42
N VAL A 95 -9.93 -6.95 13.57
CA VAL A 95 -9.74 -6.56 12.16
C VAL A 95 -8.97 -5.24 12.08
N ARG A 96 -9.27 -4.28 12.95
CA ARG A 96 -8.56 -3.00 12.97
C ARG A 96 -7.11 -3.16 13.40
N MET A 97 -6.85 -3.91 14.46
CA MET A 97 -5.48 -4.23 14.88
C MET A 97 -4.72 -4.98 13.79
N TYR A 98 -5.36 -5.97 13.15
CA TYR A 98 -4.82 -6.66 11.98
C TYR A 98 -4.41 -5.66 10.90
N THR A 99 -5.30 -4.75 10.50
CA THR A 99 -5.02 -3.77 9.45
C THR A 99 -3.89 -2.81 9.83
N TYR A 100 -3.82 -2.35 11.08
CA TYR A 100 -2.68 -1.53 11.54
C TYR A 100 -1.36 -2.28 11.38
N ASN A 101 -1.32 -3.56 11.76
CA ASN A 101 -0.12 -4.39 11.60
C ASN A 101 0.22 -4.63 10.12
N VAL A 102 -0.77 -4.81 9.25
CA VAL A 102 -0.55 -4.93 7.80
C VAL A 102 0.06 -3.66 7.22
N ILE A 103 -0.51 -2.50 7.55
CA ILE A 103 -0.02 -1.20 7.09
C ILE A 103 1.44 -1.03 7.52
N VAL A 104 1.72 -1.29 8.80
CA VAL A 104 3.07 -1.17 9.35
C VAL A 104 4.03 -2.17 8.69
N GLY A 105 3.62 -3.42 8.53
CA GLY A 105 4.47 -4.46 7.93
C GLY A 105 4.65 -4.34 6.42
N THR A 106 3.77 -3.62 5.71
CA THR A 106 3.87 -3.49 4.24
C THR A 106 5.11 -2.73 3.82
N ILE A 107 5.56 -1.72 4.58
CA ILE A 107 6.80 -1.01 4.22
C ILE A 107 8.01 -1.95 4.27
N CYS A 108 8.02 -2.90 5.22
CA CYS A 108 9.05 -3.94 5.30
C CYS A 108 8.97 -4.85 4.08
N MET A 109 7.77 -5.28 3.69
CA MET A 109 7.57 -6.09 2.48
C MET A 109 7.96 -5.35 1.20
N VAL A 110 7.77 -4.04 1.13
CA VAL A 110 8.26 -3.19 0.04
C VAL A 110 9.79 -3.20 -0.03
N VAL A 111 10.48 -3.09 1.10
CA VAL A 111 11.95 -3.15 1.13
C VAL A 111 12.47 -4.54 0.73
N VAL A 112 11.81 -5.62 1.19
CA VAL A 112 12.12 -6.99 0.77
C VAL A 112 11.90 -7.18 -0.73
N GLU A 113 10.79 -6.66 -1.26
CA GLU A 113 10.49 -6.72 -2.69
C GLU A 113 11.56 -5.97 -3.52
N ARG A 114 12.04 -4.81 -3.05
CA ARG A 114 13.17 -4.10 -3.66
C ARG A 114 14.50 -4.85 -3.53
N PHE A 115 14.72 -5.57 -2.44
CA PHE A 115 15.87 -6.45 -2.29
C PHE A 115 15.85 -7.56 -3.36
N CYS A 116 14.70 -8.21 -3.54
CA CYS A 116 14.50 -9.19 -4.59
C CYS A 116 14.71 -8.59 -5.99
N ALA A 117 14.15 -7.41 -6.27
CA ALA A 117 14.34 -6.71 -7.55
C ALA A 117 15.82 -6.37 -7.81
N THR A 118 16.58 -6.05 -6.77
CA THR A 118 18.03 -5.77 -6.87
C THR A 118 18.85 -7.03 -7.16
N ILE A 119 18.58 -8.14 -6.46
CA ILE A 119 19.28 -9.42 -6.68
C ILE A 119 18.99 -9.97 -8.06
N PHE A 120 17.71 -9.96 -8.45
CA PHE A 120 17.24 -10.64 -9.64
C PHE A 120 17.11 -9.72 -10.85
N LEU A 121 17.89 -8.64 -10.90
CA LEU A 121 17.81 -7.58 -11.90
C LEU A 121 17.60 -8.11 -13.33
N GLN A 122 18.44 -9.05 -13.79
CA GLN A 122 18.42 -9.57 -15.16
C GLN A 122 17.10 -10.24 -15.58
N ASP A 123 16.41 -10.92 -14.67
CA ASP A 123 15.25 -11.77 -14.97
C ASP A 123 14.01 -11.39 -14.14
N TYR A 124 14.01 -10.24 -13.46
CA TYR A 124 12.93 -9.87 -12.55
C TYR A 124 11.60 -9.71 -13.29
N GLU A 125 11.63 -9.02 -14.43
CA GLU A 125 10.44 -8.76 -15.25
C GLU A 125 10.13 -9.89 -16.24
N ARG A 126 11.14 -10.63 -16.69
CA ARG A 126 10.98 -11.68 -17.71
C ARG A 126 10.20 -12.88 -17.18
N ARG A 127 10.36 -13.22 -15.89
CA ARG A 127 9.65 -14.33 -15.26
C ARG A 127 8.55 -13.78 -14.36
N ARG A 128 7.30 -14.20 -14.58
CA ARG A 128 6.19 -13.85 -13.69
C ARG A 128 6.34 -14.60 -12.36
N ARG A 129 6.85 -13.93 -11.34
CA ARG A 129 7.10 -14.51 -10.01
C ARG A 129 5.91 -14.31 -9.09
N ILE A 130 4.79 -14.94 -9.44
CA ILE A 130 3.56 -14.90 -8.63
C ILE A 130 3.82 -15.42 -7.21
N GLY A 131 4.75 -16.38 -7.06
CA GLY A 131 5.14 -16.90 -5.75
C GLY A 131 5.68 -15.84 -4.78
N PHE A 132 6.39 -14.82 -5.26
CA PHE A 132 6.84 -13.73 -4.38
C PHE A 132 5.66 -12.89 -3.90
N ASP A 133 4.81 -12.45 -4.81
CA ASP A 133 3.62 -11.67 -4.45
C ASP A 133 2.74 -12.42 -3.43
N LEU A 134 2.47 -13.70 -3.68
CA LEU A 134 1.72 -14.58 -2.78
C LEU A 134 2.42 -14.73 -1.42
N TYR A 135 3.74 -14.95 -1.42
CA TYR A 135 4.52 -15.07 -0.18
C TYR A 135 4.44 -13.81 0.67
N HIS A 136 4.62 -12.62 0.09
CA HIS A 136 4.55 -11.35 0.84
C HIS A 136 3.17 -11.18 1.48
N HIS A 137 2.09 -11.44 0.74
CA HIS A 137 0.73 -11.31 1.25
C HIS A 137 0.42 -12.33 2.35
N VAL A 138 0.69 -13.61 2.13
CA VAL A 138 0.40 -14.66 3.10
C VAL A 138 1.22 -14.48 4.37
N SER A 139 2.53 -14.21 4.26
CA SER A 139 3.39 -14.01 5.42
C SER A 139 2.97 -12.78 6.23
N LEU A 140 2.67 -11.66 5.56
CA LEU A 140 2.22 -10.43 6.22
C LEU A 140 0.86 -10.62 6.90
N SER A 141 -0.10 -11.26 6.23
CA SER A 141 -1.42 -11.51 6.80
C SER A 141 -1.34 -12.44 8.01
N LEU A 142 -0.59 -13.54 7.93
CA LEU A 142 -0.43 -14.47 9.05
C LEU A 142 0.24 -13.80 10.26
N ALA A 143 1.33 -13.04 10.02
CA ALA A 143 2.00 -12.29 11.07
C ALA A 143 1.07 -11.23 11.71
N SER A 144 0.26 -10.56 10.90
CA SER A 144 -0.68 -9.53 11.37
C SER A 144 -1.86 -10.10 12.15
N VAL A 145 -2.38 -11.27 11.75
CA VAL A 145 -3.42 -11.99 12.51
C VAL A 145 -2.87 -12.45 13.86
N PHE A 146 -1.66 -13.01 13.85
CA PHE A 146 -1.00 -13.44 15.09
C PHE A 146 -0.75 -12.25 16.02
N ALA A 147 -0.26 -11.13 15.50
CA ALA A 147 -0.07 -9.91 16.27
C ALA A 147 -1.40 -9.38 16.83
N ALA A 148 -2.45 -9.30 16.02
CA ALA A 148 -3.79 -8.87 16.45
C ALA A 148 -4.33 -9.73 17.59
N TYR A 149 -4.17 -11.06 17.49
CA TYR A 149 -4.51 -11.98 18.56
C TYR A 149 -3.75 -11.69 19.86
N LEU A 150 -2.44 -11.47 19.79
CA LEU A 150 -1.63 -11.12 20.96
C LEU A 150 -2.09 -9.79 21.59
N TYR A 151 -2.36 -8.76 20.80
CA TYR A 151 -2.85 -7.49 21.32
C TYR A 151 -4.20 -7.64 22.04
N THR A 152 -5.14 -8.39 21.44
CA THR A 152 -6.50 -8.51 21.97
C THR A 152 -6.58 -9.40 23.20
N PHE A 153 -5.94 -10.57 23.19
CA PHE A 153 -6.11 -11.56 24.26
C PHE A 153 -4.97 -11.56 25.28
N TRP A 154 -3.74 -11.39 24.81
CA TRP A 154 -2.58 -11.33 25.70
C TRP A 154 -2.40 -9.93 26.30
N GLY A 155 -2.59 -8.86 25.52
CA GLY A 155 -2.55 -7.49 26.05
C GLY A 155 -3.57 -7.24 27.16
N ALA A 156 -4.71 -7.94 27.13
CA ALA A 156 -5.72 -7.88 28.19
C ALA A 156 -5.33 -8.65 29.46
N THR A 157 -4.44 -9.64 29.35
CA THR A 157 -4.07 -10.56 30.45
C THR A 157 -2.71 -10.24 31.08
N TYR A 158 -1.76 -9.72 30.29
CA TYR A 158 -0.37 -9.49 30.71
C TYR A 158 -0.08 -8.02 31.06
N THR A 159 0.88 -7.86 31.97
CA THR A 159 1.28 -6.61 32.62
C THR A 159 2.15 -5.70 31.73
N LYS A 160 2.45 -4.48 32.23
CA LYS A 160 3.44 -3.51 31.72
C LYS A 160 4.64 -4.06 30.92
N PRO A 161 5.35 -5.13 31.31
CA PRO A 161 6.46 -5.71 30.53
C PRO A 161 6.09 -6.11 29.09
N PHE A 162 4.86 -6.59 28.83
CA PHE A 162 4.44 -6.93 27.48
C PHE A 162 4.50 -5.70 26.57
N PHE A 163 3.85 -4.60 26.98
CA PHE A 163 3.83 -3.35 26.23
C PHE A 163 5.21 -2.71 26.09
N MET A 164 6.07 -2.81 27.11
CA MET A 164 7.48 -2.37 27.01
C MET A 164 8.26 -3.16 25.95
N LEU A 165 8.07 -4.48 25.89
CA LEU A 165 8.70 -5.32 24.86
C LEU A 165 8.20 -4.96 23.46
N MET A 166 6.90 -4.65 23.30
CA MET A 166 6.34 -4.22 22.01
C MET A 166 6.92 -2.90 21.53
N LEU A 167 7.09 -1.94 22.44
CA LEU A 167 7.73 -0.66 22.14
C LEU A 167 9.18 -0.88 21.68
N LEU A 168 9.95 -1.70 22.42
CA LEU A 168 11.33 -2.04 22.06
C LEU A 168 11.43 -2.73 20.70
N TYR A 169 10.54 -3.70 20.45
CA TYR A 169 10.45 -4.41 19.18
C TYR A 169 10.19 -3.45 18.02
N THR A 170 9.26 -2.50 18.19
CA THR A 170 8.92 -1.50 17.16
C THR A 170 10.10 -0.59 16.85
N LEU A 171 10.76 -0.05 17.88
CA LEU A 171 11.91 0.85 17.71
C LEU A 171 13.10 0.12 17.05
N THR A 172 13.34 -1.12 17.44
CA THR A 172 14.41 -1.96 16.85
C THR A 172 14.06 -2.32 15.40
N GLY A 173 12.79 -2.65 15.12
CA GLY A 173 12.29 -2.93 13.77
C GLY A 173 12.48 -1.73 12.82
N ILE A 174 12.18 -0.52 13.28
CA ILE A 174 12.42 0.72 12.51
C ILE A 174 13.92 0.90 12.22
N GLY A 175 14.80 0.64 13.20
CA GLY A 175 16.25 0.69 13.01
C GLY A 175 16.73 -0.29 11.94
N ILE A 176 16.26 -1.54 11.98
CA ILE A 176 16.59 -2.58 10.99
C ILE A 176 16.06 -2.20 9.60
N LEU A 177 14.83 -1.69 9.51
CA LEU A 177 14.23 -1.22 8.26
C LEU A 177 15.06 -0.10 7.64
N TYR A 178 15.42 0.92 8.41
CA TYR A 178 16.21 2.04 7.92
C TYR A 178 17.62 1.61 7.51
N GLY A 179 18.25 0.72 8.28
CA GLY A 179 19.58 0.17 7.97
C GLY A 179 19.58 -0.65 6.68
N SER A 180 18.63 -1.58 6.53
CA SER A 180 18.49 -2.41 5.33
C SER A 180 18.18 -1.59 4.08
N PHE A 181 17.27 -0.61 4.18
CA PHE A 181 16.98 0.34 3.10
C PHE A 181 18.22 1.15 2.70
N SER A 182 18.95 1.70 3.68
CA SER A 182 20.13 2.54 3.43
C SER A 182 21.23 1.75 2.72
N LEU A 183 21.45 0.49 3.12
CA LEU A 183 22.39 -0.41 2.46
C LEU A 183 21.98 -0.68 1.01
N LEU A 184 20.71 -1.01 0.78
CA LEU A 184 20.16 -1.26 -0.54
C LEU A 184 20.27 -0.04 -1.47
N TYR A 185 19.93 1.14 -0.96
CA TYR A 185 20.02 2.39 -1.71
C TYR A 185 21.47 2.69 -2.11
N ARG A 186 22.42 2.56 -1.17
CA ARG A 186 23.85 2.77 -1.44
C ARG A 186 24.38 1.79 -2.47
N ASN A 187 24.04 0.51 -2.36
CA ASN A 187 24.49 -0.53 -3.28
C ASN A 187 23.95 -0.28 -4.70
N ASN A 188 22.66 0.04 -4.85
CA ASN A 188 22.06 0.34 -6.16
C ASN A 188 22.64 1.62 -6.78
N LYS A 189 22.84 2.67 -5.97
CA LYS A 189 23.45 3.93 -6.42
C LYS A 189 24.90 3.72 -6.87
N ALA A 190 25.71 2.99 -6.11
CA ALA A 190 27.08 2.67 -6.48
C ALA A 190 27.14 1.87 -7.79
N ARG A 191 26.25 0.87 -7.94
CA ARG A 191 26.14 0.07 -9.18
C ARG A 191 25.77 0.93 -10.38
N LEU A 192 24.81 1.85 -10.22
CA LEU A 192 24.42 2.78 -11.29
C LEU A 192 25.57 3.72 -11.68
N LEU A 193 26.32 4.24 -10.70
CA LEU A 193 27.49 5.09 -10.97
C LEU A 193 28.61 4.33 -11.70
N MET A 194 28.89 3.08 -11.31
CA MET A 194 29.85 2.23 -12.03
C MET A 194 29.43 2.00 -13.48
N LEU A 195 28.14 1.75 -13.73
CA LEU A 195 27.61 1.56 -15.09
C LEU A 195 27.68 2.81 -15.96
N ARG A 196 27.54 4.00 -15.36
CA ARG A 196 27.69 5.28 -16.04
C ARG A 196 29.16 5.64 -16.30
N LYS A 197 30.10 5.08 -15.56
CA LYS A 197 31.55 5.26 -15.81
C LYS A 197 32.08 4.27 -16.85
N SER A 198 31.62 3.03 -16.85
CA SER A 198 31.98 2.00 -17.85
C SER A 198 31.27 2.17 -19.20
N PHE A 199 30.97 3.39 -19.64
CA PHE A 199 30.39 3.64 -20.97
C PHE A 199 31.24 3.07 -22.12
N GLU A 200 32.54 2.87 -21.87
CA GLU A 200 33.51 2.37 -22.85
C GLU A 200 33.67 0.83 -22.86
N GLN A 201 33.02 0.09 -21.96
CA GLN A 201 33.16 -1.37 -21.89
C GLN A 201 31.78 -2.05 -21.98
N ASP A 202 31.45 -2.42 -23.21
CA ASP A 202 30.21 -2.94 -23.82
C ASP A 202 29.49 -4.15 -23.17
N LYS A 203 29.66 -4.41 -21.88
CA LYS A 203 29.17 -5.65 -21.25
C LYS A 203 27.78 -5.57 -20.60
N TYR A 204 27.15 -4.40 -20.57
CA TYR A 204 25.85 -4.22 -19.91
C TYR A 204 24.74 -3.86 -20.89
N THR A 205 23.75 -4.75 -20.99
CA THR A 205 22.57 -4.55 -21.83
C THR A 205 21.75 -3.35 -21.37
N LEU A 206 21.24 -2.56 -22.32
CA LEU A 206 20.36 -1.40 -22.11
C LEU A 206 19.23 -1.67 -21.08
N SER A 207 18.72 -2.89 -21.04
CA SER A 207 17.71 -3.36 -20.10
C SER A 207 18.13 -3.23 -18.62
N ILE A 208 19.38 -3.56 -18.29
CA ILE A 208 19.89 -3.52 -16.91
C ILE A 208 19.96 -2.07 -16.41
N ARG A 209 20.35 -1.15 -17.29
CA ARG A 209 20.39 0.29 -16.99
C ARG A 209 18.99 0.83 -16.71
N PHE A 210 18.03 0.49 -17.58
CA PHE A 210 16.65 0.92 -17.42
C PHE A 210 16.04 0.44 -16.08
N GLN A 211 16.26 -0.82 -15.73
CA GLN A 211 15.77 -1.39 -14.47
C GLN A 211 16.42 -0.77 -13.23
N LEU A 212 17.72 -0.44 -13.29
CA LEU A 212 18.38 0.27 -12.18
C LEU A 212 17.85 1.70 -12.03
N GLU A 213 17.58 2.40 -13.12
CA GLU A 213 16.99 3.74 -13.06
C GLU A 213 15.53 3.73 -12.57
N GLU A 214 14.75 2.70 -12.91
CA GLU A 214 13.44 2.46 -12.29
C GLU A 214 13.58 2.18 -10.79
N ASN A 215 14.47 1.29 -10.39
CA ASN A 215 14.70 0.98 -8.98
C ASN A 215 15.13 2.22 -8.18
N MET A 216 16.02 3.06 -8.72
CA MET A 216 16.41 4.30 -8.04
C MET A 216 15.24 5.27 -7.87
N ARG A 217 14.35 5.41 -8.87
CA ARG A 217 13.12 6.20 -8.73
C ARG A 217 12.19 5.62 -7.67
N ALA A 218 12.04 4.30 -7.62
CA ALA A 218 11.28 3.62 -6.58
C ALA A 218 11.88 3.85 -5.18
N PHE A 219 13.21 3.80 -5.03
CA PHE A 219 13.87 4.09 -3.76
C PHE A 219 13.65 5.54 -3.30
N GLU A 220 13.64 6.52 -4.21
CA GLU A 220 13.33 7.91 -3.86
C GLU A 220 11.90 8.06 -3.33
N LEU A 221 10.93 7.35 -3.91
CA LEU A 221 9.56 7.29 -3.38
C LEU A 221 9.54 6.63 -1.99
N ILE A 222 10.17 5.47 -1.86
CA ILE A 222 10.20 4.68 -0.62
C ILE A 222 10.91 5.46 0.50
N ARG A 223 11.91 6.29 0.20
CA ARG A 223 12.60 7.15 1.18
C ARG A 223 11.64 8.06 1.94
N HIS A 224 10.72 8.71 1.24
CA HIS A 224 9.69 9.54 1.86
C HIS A 224 8.72 8.69 2.68
N GLY A 225 8.34 7.52 2.16
CA GLY A 225 7.49 6.56 2.86
C GLY A 225 8.10 6.03 4.16
N ILE A 226 9.39 5.71 4.17
CA ILE A 226 10.12 5.25 5.37
C ILE A 226 10.17 6.34 6.41
N TRP A 227 10.47 7.59 6.03
CA TRP A 227 10.46 8.71 6.99
C TRP A 227 9.09 8.89 7.64
N ALA A 228 8.04 8.97 6.84
CA ALA A 228 6.67 9.10 7.34
C ALA A 228 6.29 7.90 8.23
N HIS A 229 6.66 6.69 7.82
CA HIS A 229 6.41 5.46 8.56
C HIS A 229 7.14 5.41 9.91
N SER A 230 8.42 5.77 9.95
CA SER A 230 9.22 5.76 11.18
C SER A 230 8.64 6.72 12.22
N VAL A 231 8.27 7.93 11.81
CA VAL A 231 7.66 8.93 12.70
C VAL A 231 6.28 8.47 13.15
N GLY A 232 5.41 8.10 12.20
CA GLY A 232 4.04 7.71 12.48
C GLY A 232 3.95 6.46 13.36
N SER A 233 4.74 5.44 13.08
CA SER A 233 4.72 4.18 13.85
C SER A 233 5.34 4.33 15.23
N SER A 234 6.41 5.13 15.37
CA SER A 234 6.99 5.40 16.70
C SER A 234 6.01 6.17 17.59
N LEU A 235 5.42 7.24 17.07
CA LEU A 235 4.46 8.04 17.83
C LEU A 235 3.18 7.25 18.11
N GLY A 236 2.69 6.48 17.13
CA GLY A 236 1.54 5.60 17.30
C GLY A 236 1.77 4.54 18.36
N MET A 237 2.90 3.85 18.33
CA MET A 237 3.21 2.82 19.33
C MET A 237 3.38 3.43 20.73
N LEU A 238 3.96 4.62 20.85
CA LEU A 238 4.03 5.34 22.13
C LEU A 238 2.64 5.65 22.68
N LEU A 239 1.76 6.26 21.88
CA LEU A 239 0.39 6.59 22.30
C LEU A 239 -0.45 5.35 22.62
N PHE A 240 -0.20 4.24 21.92
CA PHE A 240 -0.86 2.96 22.19
C PHE A 240 -0.37 2.31 23.51
N CYS A 241 0.93 2.38 23.82
CA CYS A 241 1.49 1.71 25.00
C CYS A 241 1.35 2.53 26.30
N ILE A 242 1.34 3.87 26.23
CA ILE A 242 1.25 4.75 27.40
C ILE A 242 0.07 4.40 28.36
N PRO A 243 -1.16 4.18 27.87
CA PRO A 243 -2.30 3.79 28.71
C PRO A 243 -2.04 2.56 29.59
N PHE A 244 -1.25 1.62 29.09
CA PHE A 244 -1.01 0.35 29.76
C PHE A 244 0.25 0.35 30.64
N ILE A 245 1.17 1.28 30.39
CA ILE A 245 2.44 1.38 31.13
C ILE A 245 2.32 2.38 32.28
N ILE A 246 1.76 3.56 32.00
CA ILE A 246 1.79 4.71 32.90
C ILE A 246 0.46 4.88 33.61
N PHE A 247 -0.64 4.90 32.85
CA PHE A 247 -1.96 5.20 33.39
C PHE A 247 -2.64 3.96 33.97
N GLU A 248 -3.63 4.21 34.81
CA GLU A 248 -4.54 3.16 35.26
C GLU A 248 -5.57 2.89 34.18
N VAL A 249 -5.89 1.61 33.95
CA VAL A 249 -6.85 1.20 32.93
C VAL A 249 -8.21 1.81 33.27
N GLY A 250 -8.78 2.56 32.32
CA GLY A 250 -10.06 3.26 32.51
C GLY A 250 -9.95 4.68 33.08
N SER A 251 -8.74 5.21 33.28
CA SER A 251 -8.57 6.61 33.62
C SER A 251 -8.87 7.53 32.41
N PRO A 252 -9.35 8.77 32.61
CA PRO A 252 -9.59 9.71 31.52
C PRO A 252 -8.34 9.97 30.64
N GLU A 253 -7.14 9.92 31.23
CA GLU A 253 -5.87 10.07 30.52
C GLU A 253 -5.58 8.89 29.60
N ALA A 254 -5.90 7.66 30.03
CA ALA A 254 -5.79 6.44 29.22
C ALA A 254 -6.74 6.48 28.01
N GLU A 255 -7.97 6.94 28.22
CA GLU A 255 -8.95 7.14 27.14
C GLU A 255 -8.50 8.21 26.15
N LEU A 256 -8.00 9.35 26.64
CA LEU A 256 -7.49 10.43 25.81
C LEU A 256 -6.30 9.98 24.96
N SER A 257 -5.36 9.23 25.53
CA SER A 257 -4.20 8.70 24.80
C SER A 257 -4.63 7.69 23.73
N THR A 258 -5.63 6.85 24.02
CA THR A 258 -6.21 5.92 23.05
C THR A 258 -6.91 6.66 21.91
N ALA A 259 -7.66 7.73 22.22
CA ALA A 259 -8.29 8.59 21.21
C ALA A 259 -7.24 9.34 20.36
N ALA A 260 -6.13 9.77 20.96
CA ALA A 260 -5.02 10.39 20.24
C ALA A 260 -4.31 9.40 19.30
N PHE A 261 -4.09 8.16 19.73
CA PHE A 261 -3.58 7.07 18.90
C PHE A 261 -4.48 6.87 17.66
N GLU A 262 -5.78 6.81 17.88
CA GLU A 262 -6.79 6.64 16.83
C GLU A 262 -6.77 7.78 15.81
N ALA A 263 -6.77 9.02 16.29
CA ALA A 263 -6.69 10.21 15.45
C ALA A 263 -5.38 10.25 14.65
N LEU A 264 -4.25 9.94 15.31
CA LEU A 264 -2.95 9.87 14.66
C LEU A 264 -2.93 8.80 13.57
N GLY A 265 -3.53 7.64 13.79
CA GLY A 265 -3.64 6.59 12.78
C GLY A 265 -4.35 7.07 11.51
N GLY A 266 -5.44 7.83 11.65
CA GLY A 266 -6.15 8.44 10.52
C GLY A 266 -5.31 9.50 9.78
N ILE A 267 -4.65 10.39 10.53
CA ILE A 267 -3.78 11.42 9.97
C ILE A 267 -2.59 10.80 9.24
N TYR A 268 -1.95 9.79 9.85
CA TYR A 268 -0.82 9.06 9.29
C TYR A 268 -1.19 8.43 7.94
N MET A 269 -2.32 7.72 7.88
CA MET A 269 -2.76 7.05 6.66
C MET A 269 -3.06 8.04 5.54
N THR A 270 -3.83 9.08 5.85
CA THR A 270 -4.15 10.13 4.87
C THR A 270 -2.89 10.84 4.39
N GLY A 271 -1.97 11.16 5.31
CA GLY A 271 -0.69 11.80 4.99
C GLY A 271 0.19 10.92 4.09
N MET A 272 0.25 9.62 4.35
CA MET A 272 1.03 8.67 3.55
C MET A 272 0.47 8.55 2.13
N GLN A 273 -0.85 8.39 2.00
CA GLN A 273 -1.57 8.39 0.73
C GLN A 273 -1.30 9.65 -0.10
N MET A 274 -1.42 10.83 0.51
CA MET A 274 -1.16 12.11 -0.16
C MET A 274 0.30 12.26 -0.57
N THR A 275 1.24 11.83 0.28
CA THR A 275 2.68 11.84 -0.04
C THR A 275 2.97 10.95 -1.25
N MET A 276 2.42 9.73 -1.27
CA MET A 276 2.60 8.79 -2.38
C MET A 276 2.05 9.32 -3.70
N VAL A 277 0.83 9.85 -3.71
CA VAL A 277 0.24 10.41 -4.93
C VAL A 277 1.05 11.61 -5.44
N ASN A 278 1.50 12.49 -4.54
CA ASN A 278 2.27 13.67 -4.92
C ASN A 278 3.69 13.35 -5.41
N ALA A 279 4.30 12.30 -4.89
CA ALA A 279 5.63 11.86 -5.25
C ALA A 279 5.69 11.20 -6.65
N VAL A 280 4.56 10.71 -7.18
CA VAL A 280 4.49 10.08 -8.50
C VAL A 280 3.71 10.98 -9.47
N PRO A 281 4.37 11.68 -10.42
CA PRO A 281 3.71 12.62 -11.32
C PRO A 281 2.58 12.01 -12.15
N GLY A 282 2.67 10.71 -12.47
CA GLY A 282 1.60 9.97 -13.14
C GLY A 282 0.33 9.90 -12.28
N TRP A 283 0.48 9.56 -11.00
CA TRP A 283 -0.63 9.45 -10.06
C TRP A 283 -1.24 10.81 -9.75
N ARG A 284 -0.40 11.83 -9.49
CA ARG A 284 -0.85 13.21 -9.25
C ARG A 284 -1.68 13.75 -10.41
N ARG A 285 -1.21 13.62 -11.66
CA ARG A 285 -1.93 14.09 -12.85
C ARG A 285 -3.27 13.37 -13.00
N LYS A 286 -3.30 12.07 -12.75
CA LYS A 286 -4.54 11.28 -12.82
C LYS A 286 -5.54 11.69 -11.75
N LEU A 287 -5.08 11.93 -10.52
CA LEU A 287 -5.91 12.44 -9.44
C LEU A 287 -6.48 13.83 -9.80
N GLN A 288 -5.64 14.75 -10.26
CA GLN A 288 -6.04 16.08 -10.72
C GLN A 288 -7.09 16.01 -11.85
N PHE A 289 -6.91 15.10 -12.80
CA PHE A 289 -7.88 14.89 -13.89
C PHE A 289 -9.23 14.39 -13.39
N ILE A 290 -9.24 13.46 -12.43
CA ILE A 290 -10.47 12.96 -11.81
C ILE A 290 -11.18 14.09 -11.06
N PHE A 291 -10.46 14.83 -10.21
CA PHE A 291 -11.04 16.00 -9.52
C PHE A 291 -11.58 17.05 -10.49
N TRP A 292 -10.83 17.34 -11.57
CA TRP A 292 -11.27 18.28 -12.59
C TRP A 292 -12.58 17.82 -13.24
N LYS A 293 -12.72 16.52 -13.59
CA LYS A 293 -13.97 15.95 -14.14
C LYS A 293 -15.15 16.03 -13.17
N VAL A 294 -14.91 15.85 -11.88
CA VAL A 294 -15.96 15.93 -10.84
C VAL A 294 -16.42 17.38 -10.66
N LEU A 295 -15.48 18.33 -10.65
CA LEU A 295 -15.79 19.76 -10.50
C LEU A 295 -16.38 20.39 -11.77
N HIS A 296 -16.00 19.88 -12.94
CA HIS A 296 -16.47 20.35 -14.24
C HIS A 296 -17.14 19.20 -14.98
N PRO A 297 -18.33 18.78 -14.54
CA PRO A 297 -19.06 17.73 -15.23
C PRO A 297 -19.30 18.18 -16.69
N PRO A 298 -18.96 17.32 -17.65
CA PRO A 298 -18.99 17.67 -19.06
C PRO A 298 -20.43 17.95 -19.48
N HIS A 299 -20.71 19.21 -19.84
CA HIS A 299 -22.06 19.61 -20.29
C HIS A 299 -22.45 19.01 -21.66
N ASN A 300 -21.51 18.35 -22.35
CA ASN A 300 -21.72 17.73 -23.66
C ASN A 300 -20.94 16.41 -23.80
N HIS A 301 -21.62 15.28 -23.58
CA HIS A 301 -21.07 13.92 -23.69
C HIS A 301 -20.42 13.63 -25.07
N GLN A 302 -20.90 14.23 -26.16
CA GLN A 302 -20.35 14.03 -27.50
C GLN A 302 -18.96 14.67 -27.68
N VAL A 303 -18.71 15.85 -27.10
CA VAL A 303 -17.41 16.53 -27.17
C VAL A 303 -16.37 15.76 -26.35
N GLN A 304 -16.79 15.15 -25.25
CA GLN A 304 -15.92 14.36 -24.39
C GLN A 304 -15.57 13.01 -25.01
N ALA A 305 -16.53 12.30 -25.60
CA ALA A 305 -16.26 11.07 -26.35
C ALA A 305 -15.29 11.29 -27.51
N LYS A 306 -15.37 12.45 -28.17
CA LYS A 306 -14.43 12.85 -29.23
C LYS A 306 -13.02 13.14 -28.70
N ARG A 307 -12.90 13.85 -27.57
CA ARG A 307 -11.60 14.10 -26.91
C ARG A 307 -10.97 12.84 -26.34
N GLU A 308 -11.75 11.93 -25.77
CA GLU A 308 -11.24 10.66 -25.25
C GLU A 308 -10.75 9.76 -26.38
N ARG A 309 -11.46 9.70 -27.52
CA ARG A 309 -10.96 9.01 -28.73
C ARG A 309 -9.64 9.60 -29.23
N GLN A 310 -9.54 10.93 -29.29
CA GLN A 310 -8.29 11.60 -29.70
C GLN A 310 -7.14 11.34 -28.73
N ASN A 311 -7.38 11.40 -27.42
CA ASN A 311 -6.35 11.06 -26.42
C ASN A 311 -5.95 9.58 -26.51
N LEU A 312 -6.90 8.67 -26.76
CA LEU A 312 -6.61 7.24 -26.92
C LEU A 312 -5.77 6.97 -28.18
N GLU A 313 -6.07 7.66 -29.28
CA GLU A 313 -5.27 7.62 -30.51
C GLU A 313 -3.88 8.19 -30.26
N GLN A 314 -3.77 9.35 -29.61
CA GLN A 314 -2.48 9.95 -29.28
C GLN A 314 -1.63 9.06 -28.35
N TYR A 315 -2.25 8.34 -27.41
CA TYR A 315 -1.58 7.32 -26.58
C TYR A 315 -1.13 6.11 -27.39
N LYS A 316 -1.91 5.66 -28.38
CA LYS A 316 -1.51 4.60 -29.32
C LYS A 316 -0.36 5.05 -30.21
N THR A 317 -0.39 6.29 -30.70
CA THR A 317 0.69 6.89 -31.49
C THR A 317 1.95 7.02 -30.65
N ALA A 318 1.90 7.56 -29.43
CA ALA A 318 3.06 7.67 -28.54
C ALA A 318 3.66 6.31 -28.15
N ARG A 319 2.81 5.27 -28.02
CA ARG A 319 3.26 3.89 -27.81
C ARG A 319 3.96 3.35 -29.06
N ASN A 320 3.38 3.53 -30.23
CA ASN A 320 4.01 3.20 -31.50
C ASN A 320 5.30 3.99 -31.71
N ASP A 321 5.37 5.27 -31.34
CA ASP A 321 6.56 6.12 -31.47
C ASP A 321 7.67 5.66 -30.52
N SER A 322 7.31 5.16 -29.33
CA SER A 322 8.27 4.53 -28.42
C SER A 322 8.79 3.21 -29.00
N GLU A 323 7.90 2.41 -29.60
CA GLU A 323 8.27 1.16 -30.29
C GLU A 323 9.11 1.42 -31.54
N ILE A 324 8.80 2.48 -32.29
CA ILE A 324 9.56 2.98 -33.44
C ILE A 324 10.91 3.51 -32.97
N TYR A 325 10.99 4.23 -31.85
CA TYR A 325 12.24 4.69 -31.26
C TYR A 325 13.13 3.50 -30.88
N PHE A 326 12.57 2.47 -30.22
CA PHE A 326 13.31 1.25 -29.89
C PHE A 326 13.70 0.42 -31.13
N GLN A 327 12.88 0.43 -32.19
CA GLN A 327 13.18 -0.22 -33.46
C GLN A 327 14.24 0.54 -34.27
N GLN A 328 14.19 1.87 -34.31
CA GLN A 328 15.20 2.74 -34.92
C GLN A 328 16.53 2.60 -34.18
N LEU A 329 16.51 2.53 -32.83
CA LEU A 329 17.69 2.16 -32.05
C LEU A 329 18.21 0.78 -32.46
N LYS A 330 17.33 -0.19 -32.71
CA LYS A 330 17.75 -1.54 -33.13
C LYS A 330 18.33 -1.58 -34.55
N PHE A 331 17.94 -0.63 -35.41
CA PHE A 331 18.38 -0.54 -36.79
C PHE A 331 19.68 0.26 -36.95
N MET A 332 19.91 1.28 -36.13
CA MET A 332 21.17 2.04 -36.12
C MET A 332 22.36 1.28 -35.50
N TRP A 333 22.12 0.07 -34.97
CA TRP A 333 23.10 -0.76 -34.27
C TRP A 333 23.38 -2.09 -35.02
N LYS A 334 22.95 -2.18 -36.28
CA LYS A 334 23.50 -3.10 -37.28
C LYS A 334 24.37 -2.28 -38.23
#